data_AF-A0A8T5MQV7-F1
#
_entry.id   AF-A0A8T5MQV7-F1
#
_cell.length_a   1.000
_cell.length_b   1.000
_cell.length_c   1.000
_cell.angle_alpha   90.00
_cell.angle_beta   90.00
_cell.angle_gamma   90.00
#
_symmetry.space_group_name_H-M   'P 1'
#
loop_
_entity.id
_entity.type
_entity.pdbx_description
1 polymer ?
#
loop_
_entity_poly.entity_id
_entity_poly.type
_entity_poly.pdbx_seq_one_letter_code
_entity_poly.pdbx_strand_id
1 'polypeptide(L)'
;MNDELEEIRRRKIEQLRQAQIRVAQEEAARAELQARKQTILRMILAPKARERLNSIRTAHPVFADQIELQLIALAQSGKIRRQIDDDQLKQILLQLQPRKRDTTIRRI
;
A
#
# COMPACT_ATOMS: atom_id res chain seq x y z
N MET A 1 -18.23 -16.47 -52.88
CA MET A 1 -18.29 -17.10 -51.54
C MET A 1 -17.12 -16.76 -50.61
N ASN A 2 -16.05 -16.06 -51.03
CA ASN A 2 -14.94 -15.69 -50.13
C ASN A 2 -15.18 -14.41 -49.29
N ASP A 3 -15.98 -13.46 -49.80
CA ASP A 3 -16.24 -12.16 -49.16
C ASP A 3 -16.89 -12.27 -47.76
N GLU A 4 -17.86 -13.16 -47.58
CA GLU A 4 -18.54 -13.35 -46.29
C GLU A 4 -17.59 -13.83 -45.18
N LEU A 5 -16.58 -14.65 -45.52
CA LEU A 5 -15.62 -15.17 -44.56
C LEU A 5 -14.61 -14.10 -44.12
N GLU A 6 -14.22 -13.22 -45.04
CA GLU A 6 -13.36 -12.07 -44.74
C GLU A 6 -14.08 -11.00 -43.91
N GLU A 7 -15.38 -10.78 -44.16
CA GLU A 7 -16.19 -9.83 -43.40
C GLU A 7 -16.39 -10.27 -41.94
N ILE A 8 -16.64 -11.57 -41.71
CA ILE A 8 -16.73 -12.15 -40.37
C ILE A 8 -15.39 -12.03 -39.62
N ARG A 9 -14.26 -12.27 -40.31
CA ARG A 9 -12.92 -12.16 -39.73
C ARG A 9 -12.59 -10.71 -39.35
N ARG A 10 -12.93 -9.73 -40.21
CA ARG A 10 -12.79 -8.29 -39.92
C ARG A 10 -13.61 -7.88 -38.70
N ARG A 11 -14.89 -8.26 -38.63
CA ARG A 11 -15.74 -7.95 -37.47
C ARG A 11 -15.19 -8.54 -36.18
N LYS A 12 -14.66 -9.77 -36.21
CA LYS A 12 -14.06 -10.40 -35.02
C LYS A 12 -12.81 -9.66 -34.55
N ILE A 13 -11.95 -9.24 -35.46
CA ILE A 13 -10.73 -8.46 -35.14
C ILE A 13 -11.10 -7.10 -34.56
N GLU A 14 -12.10 -6.42 -35.14
CA GLU A 14 -12.57 -5.12 -34.65
C GLU A 14 -13.18 -5.21 -33.25
N GLN A 15 -13.99 -6.25 -32.98
CA GLN A 15 -14.53 -6.49 -31.63
C GLN A 15 -13.43 -6.79 -30.61
N LEU A 16 -12.44 -7.61 -30.96
CA LEU A 16 -11.30 -7.89 -30.09
C LEU A 16 -10.48 -6.62 -29.80
N ARG A 17 -10.28 -5.77 -30.82
CA ARG A 17 -9.58 -4.49 -30.68
C ARG A 17 -10.35 -3.53 -29.77
N GLN A 18 -11.68 -3.43 -29.93
CA GLN A 18 -12.53 -2.64 -29.03
C GLN A 18 -12.49 -3.15 -27.59
N ALA A 19 -12.54 -4.47 -27.39
CA ALA A 19 -12.45 -5.06 -26.06
C ALA A 19 -11.10 -4.74 -25.39
N GLN A 20 -9.99 -4.86 -26.13
CA GLN A 20 -8.66 -4.48 -25.62
C GLN A 20 -8.55 -3.00 -25.26
N ILE A 21 -9.11 -2.10 -26.10
CA ILE A 21 -9.11 -0.66 -25.81
C ILE A 21 -9.90 -0.35 -24.53
N ARG A 22 -11.04 -1.01 -24.31
CA ARG A 22 -11.84 -0.84 -23.08
C ARG A 22 -11.09 -1.31 -21.83
N VAL A 23 -10.43 -2.47 -21.92
CA VAL A 23 -9.62 -2.99 -20.80
C VAL A 23 -8.45 -2.06 -20.51
N ALA A 24 -7.74 -1.59 -21.53
CA ALA A 24 -6.62 -0.66 -21.38
C ALA A 24 -7.04 0.69 -20.76
N GLN A 25 -8.21 1.21 -21.14
CA GLN A 25 -8.79 2.43 -20.57
C GLN A 25 -9.12 2.27 -19.08
N GLU A 26 -9.73 1.14 -18.71
CA GLU A 26 -10.07 0.85 -17.31
C GLU A 26 -8.82 0.63 -16.45
N GLU A 27 -7.81 -0.05 -17.00
CA GLU A 27 -6.53 -0.26 -16.33
C GLU A 27 -5.76 1.05 -16.13
N ALA A 28 -5.76 1.94 -17.13
CA ALA A 28 -5.16 3.27 -17.03
C ALA A 28 -5.82 4.13 -15.93
N ALA A 29 -7.16 4.13 -15.86
CA ALA A 29 -7.89 4.87 -14.83
C ALA A 29 -7.61 4.33 -13.41
N ARG A 30 -7.52 3.01 -13.26
CA ARG A 30 -7.14 2.38 -11.98
C ARG A 30 -5.69 2.69 -11.61
N ALA A 31 -4.77 2.65 -12.57
CA ALA A 31 -3.37 2.97 -12.36
C ALA A 31 -3.19 4.43 -11.92
N GLU A 32 -3.93 5.38 -12.48
CA GLU A 32 -3.83 6.79 -12.12
C GLU A 32 -4.30 7.06 -10.68
N LEU A 33 -5.42 6.44 -10.28
CA LEU A 33 -5.91 6.52 -8.89
C LEU A 33 -4.91 5.89 -7.90
N GLN A 34 -4.33 4.74 -8.26
CA GLN A 34 -3.29 4.10 -7.44
C GLN A 34 -2.03 4.95 -7.37
N ALA A 35 -1.61 5.58 -8.47
CA ALA A 35 -0.44 6.44 -8.51
C ALA A 35 -0.63 7.66 -7.59
N ARG A 36 -1.79 8.31 -7.63
CA ARG A 36 -2.11 9.43 -6.73
C ARG A 36 -2.08 9.00 -5.26
N LYS A 37 -2.72 7.86 -4.93
CA LYS A 37 -2.67 7.29 -3.57
C LYS A 37 -1.25 6.96 -3.12
N GLN A 38 -0.47 6.28 -3.97
CA GLN A 38 0.91 5.93 -3.67
C GLN A 38 1.79 7.17 -3.52
N THR A 39 1.53 8.24 -4.27
CA THR A 39 2.26 9.50 -4.21
C THR A 39 1.97 10.25 -2.91
N ILE A 40 0.71 10.30 -2.46
CA ILE A 40 0.35 10.83 -1.12
C ILE A 40 1.00 9.97 -0.02
N LEU A 41 0.88 8.64 -0.13
CA LEU A 41 1.54 7.71 0.79
C LEU A 41 3.07 7.87 0.75
N ARG A 42 3.68 8.28 -0.37
CA ARG A 42 5.14 8.46 -0.53
C ARG A 42 5.57 9.79 0.07
N MET A 43 4.68 10.78 0.06
CA MET A 43 4.90 12.06 0.71
C MET A 43 4.84 11.98 2.24
N ILE A 44 4.05 11.05 2.79
CA ILE A 44 3.88 10.93 4.26
C ILE A 44 4.77 9.85 4.90
N LEU A 45 5.10 8.77 4.18
CA LEU A 45 5.98 7.69 4.66
C LEU A 45 7.29 7.66 3.87
N ALA A 46 8.41 7.66 4.58
CA ALA A 46 9.71 7.37 3.99
C ALA A 46 9.72 5.93 3.41
N PRO A 47 10.46 5.67 2.31
CA PRO A 47 10.54 4.33 1.72
C PRO A 47 11.00 3.26 2.72
N LYS A 48 11.99 3.60 3.58
CA LYS A 48 12.46 2.72 4.66
C LYS A 48 11.36 2.38 5.67
N ALA A 49 10.53 3.36 6.04
CA ALA A 49 9.45 3.16 7.00
C ALA A 49 8.36 2.22 6.47
N ARG A 50 8.10 2.21 5.15
CA ARG A 50 7.17 1.25 4.53
C ARG A 50 7.68 -0.19 4.58
N GLU A 51 8.93 -0.40 4.21
CA GLU A 51 9.55 -1.73 4.24
C GLU A 51 9.56 -2.28 5.67
N ARG A 52 9.89 -1.41 6.64
CA ARG A 52 9.83 -1.73 8.06
C ARG A 52 8.42 -2.06 8.52
N LEU A 53 7.42 -1.23 8.18
CA LEU A 53 6.02 -1.48 8.51
C LEU A 53 5.56 -2.83 7.94
N ASN A 54 5.93 -3.17 6.70
CA ASN A 54 5.53 -4.44 6.09
C ASN A 54 6.20 -5.65 6.78
N SER A 55 7.46 -5.50 7.19
CA SER A 55 8.19 -6.50 7.97
C SER A 55 7.58 -6.66 9.38
N ILE A 56 7.25 -5.55 10.04
CA ILE A 56 6.60 -5.54 11.36
C ILE A 56 5.19 -6.11 11.27
N ARG A 57 4.41 -5.79 10.23
CA ARG A 57 3.08 -6.35 10.02
C ARG A 57 3.11 -7.87 9.90
N THR A 58 4.15 -8.40 9.28
CA THR A 58 4.37 -9.85 9.15
C THR A 58 4.76 -10.48 10.50
N ALA A 59 5.63 -9.84 11.28
CA ALA A 59 6.08 -10.36 12.57
C ALA A 59 5.08 -10.14 13.72
N HIS A 60 4.37 -9.01 13.70
CA HIS A 60 3.61 -8.42 14.79
C HIS A 60 2.49 -7.50 14.26
N PRO A 61 1.38 -8.07 13.76
CA PRO A 61 0.30 -7.32 13.10
C PRO A 61 -0.38 -6.30 14.02
N VAL A 62 -0.57 -6.61 15.31
CA VAL A 62 -1.23 -5.72 16.29
C VAL A 62 -0.47 -4.39 16.45
N PHE A 63 0.85 -4.44 16.38
CA PHE A 63 1.69 -3.24 16.51
C PHE A 63 1.71 -2.42 15.21
N ALA A 64 1.66 -3.08 14.05
CA ALA A 64 1.53 -2.39 12.78
C ALA A 64 0.22 -1.59 12.69
N ASP A 65 -0.88 -2.14 13.21
CA ASP A 65 -2.20 -1.50 13.22
C ASP A 65 -2.20 -0.21 14.05
N GLN A 66 -1.59 -0.22 15.23
CA GLN A 66 -1.46 0.97 16.08
C GLN A 66 -0.62 2.07 15.43
N ILE A 67 0.46 1.68 14.74
CA ILE A 67 1.32 2.62 14.02
C ILE A 67 0.59 3.20 12.80
N GLU A 68 -0.19 2.39 12.07
CA GLU A 68 -1.07 2.87 11.00
C GLU A 68 -2.09 3.89 11.50
N LEU A 69 -2.78 3.59 12.60
CA LEU A 69 -3.73 4.51 13.25
C LEU A 69 -3.07 5.86 13.61
N GLN A 70 -1.88 5.82 14.22
CA GLN A 70 -1.13 7.02 14.57
C GLN A 70 -0.70 7.82 13.33
N LEU A 71 -0.22 7.14 12.28
CA LEU A 71 0.17 7.74 11.01
C LEU A 71 -1.01 8.42 10.31
N ILE A 72 -2.17 7.77 10.29
CA ILE A 72 -3.41 8.28 9.70
C ILE A 72 -3.85 9.55 10.45
N ALA A 73 -3.87 9.50 11.78
CA ALA A 73 -4.24 10.65 12.61
C ALA A 73 -3.30 11.85 12.39
N LEU A 74 -1.99 11.59 12.28
CA LEU A 74 -1.00 12.62 11.99
C LEU A 74 -1.20 13.21 10.58
N ALA A 75 -1.45 12.37 9.58
CA ALA A 75 -1.69 12.80 8.20
C ALA A 75 -2.94 13.67 8.09
N GLN A 76 -4.04 13.28 8.75
CA GLN A 76 -5.29 14.04 8.78
C GLN A 76 -5.13 15.38 9.49
N SER A 77 -4.32 15.44 10.55
CA SER A 77 -4.07 16.69 11.27
C SER A 77 -3.26 17.73 10.47
N GLY A 78 -2.74 17.37 9.29
CA GLY A 78 -1.87 18.23 8.48
C GLY A 78 -0.53 18.56 9.16
N LYS A 79 -0.23 17.94 10.31
CA LYS A 79 1.03 18.13 11.05
C LYS A 79 2.19 17.35 10.46
N ILE A 80 1.95 16.45 9.50
CA ILE A 80 3.01 15.79 8.72
C ILE A 80 3.61 16.82 7.75
N ARG A 81 4.48 17.68 8.27
CA ARG A 81 5.35 18.58 7.49
C ARG A 81 6.65 17.88 7.05
N ARG A 82 6.95 16.71 7.64
CA ARG A 82 8.10 15.84 7.30
C ARG A 82 7.62 14.40 7.21
N GLN A 83 8.18 13.67 6.26
CA GLN A 83 7.99 12.22 6.11
C GLN A 83 8.27 11.50 7.44
N ILE A 84 7.44 10.54 7.81
CA ILE A 84 7.71 9.68 8.97
C ILE A 84 8.85 8.73 8.57
N ASP A 85 9.92 8.77 9.36
CA ASP A 85 11.14 8.00 9.12
C ASP A 85 11.15 6.67 9.90
N ASP A 86 12.01 5.74 9.49
CA ASP A 86 12.19 4.45 10.17
C ASP A 86 12.58 4.65 11.64
N ASP A 87 13.37 5.68 11.95
CA ASP A 87 13.81 5.92 13.32
C ASP A 87 12.64 6.29 14.23
N GLN A 88 11.69 7.10 13.75
CA GLN A 88 10.47 7.42 14.53
C GLN A 88 9.59 6.18 14.72
N LEU A 89 9.44 5.35 13.68
CA LEU A 89 8.75 4.08 13.76
C LEU A 89 9.40 3.15 14.81
N LYS A 90 10.73 3.12 14.81
CA LYS A 90 11.56 2.33 15.73
C LYS A 90 11.50 2.85 17.15
N GLN A 91 11.48 4.16 17.38
CA GLN A 91 11.32 4.75 18.72
C GLN A 91 9.97 4.36 19.31
N ILE A 92 8.89 4.48 18.53
CA ILE A 92 7.55 4.04 18.95
C ILE A 92 7.56 2.54 19.24
N LEU A 93 8.19 1.74 18.38
CA LEU A 93 8.34 0.29 18.59
C LEU A 93 9.16 -0.06 19.85
N LEU A 94 10.22 0.70 20.15
CA LEU A 94 11.02 0.52 21.36
C LEU A 94 10.22 0.84 22.62
N GLN A 95 9.37 1.86 22.57
CA GLN A 95 8.51 2.25 23.69
C GLN A 95 7.32 1.31 23.87
N LEU A 96 6.80 0.73 22.79
CA LEU A 96 5.66 -0.18 22.81
C LEU A 96 6.04 -1.65 23.02
N GLN A 97 7.30 -2.04 22.77
CA GLN A 97 7.75 -3.38 23.12
C GLN A 97 7.51 -3.57 24.63
N PRO A 98 6.60 -4.49 25.02
CA PRO A 98 6.52 -4.84 26.43
C PRO A 98 7.90 -5.39 26.78
N ARG A 99 8.56 -4.78 27.78
CA ARG A 99 9.78 -5.32 28.38
C ARG A 99 9.53 -6.81 28.61
N LYS A 100 10.06 -7.68 27.75
CA LYS A 100 10.28 -9.09 28.07
C LYS A 100 11.34 -9.10 29.15
N ARG A 101 10.95 -8.80 30.38
CA ARG A 101 11.69 -8.89 31.63
C ARG A 101 10.78 -8.37 32.73
N ASP A 102 9.84 -9.21 33.15
CA ASP A 102 9.54 -9.35 34.58
C ASP A 102 8.97 -10.75 34.84
N THR A 103 9.78 -11.77 34.53
CA THR A 103 9.70 -13.03 35.30
C THR A 103 10.65 -12.88 36.49
N THR A 104 10.39 -11.91 37.37
CA THR A 104 10.94 -11.95 38.72
C THR A 104 10.17 -13.04 39.46
N ILE A 105 10.59 -14.30 39.28
CA ILE A 105 10.21 -15.39 40.18
C ILE A 105 10.85 -15.06 41.51
N ARG A 106 10.07 -14.40 42.37
CA ARG A 106 10.41 -14.13 43.76
C ARG A 106 10.33 -15.47 44.50
N ARG A 107 11.49 -16.08 44.75
CA ARG A 107 11.62 -17.17 45.71
C ARG A 107 11.52 -16.57 47.11
N ILE A 108 10.45 -16.89 47.84
CA ILE A 108 10.42 -16.96 49.31
C ILE A 108 9.76 -18.27 49.70
#